data_AF-A0A535BGL8-F1
#
_entry.id   AF-A0A535BGL8-F1
#
_cell.length_a   1.000
_cell.length_b   1.000
_cell.length_c   1.000
_cell.angle_alpha   90.00
_cell.angle_beta   90.00
_cell.angle_gamma   90.00
#
_symmetry.space_group_name_H-M   'P 1'
#
loop_
_entity.id
_entity.type
_entity.pdbx_description
1 polymer ?
#
loop_
_entity_poly.entity_id
_entity_poly.type
_entity_poly.pdbx_seq_one_letter_code
_entity_poly.pdbx_strand_id
1 'polypeptide(L)'
;MPGEDELLVPSPRVPTYDTHPEMSARPLTDELLDRLRSGRYRFIVVNFANPDMVGHTGVFPATVRAVEVVDAMLGRIADAVLPAHGILAITADHGNAELKIDESGAPFSSIFSSALP
;
A
#
# COMPACT_ATOMS: atom_id res chain seq x y z
N MET A 1 21.01 2.91 9.93
CA MET A 1 21.77 3.47 11.09
C MET A 1 21.86 2.43 12.21
N PRO A 2 22.61 2.63 13.32
CA PRO A 2 22.50 1.71 14.45
C PRO A 2 21.05 1.57 14.92
N GLY A 3 20.50 0.35 14.95
CA GLY A 3 19.12 0.07 15.35
C GLY A 3 18.07 0.19 14.23
N GLU A 4 18.49 0.41 12.99
CA GLU A 4 17.62 0.50 11.81
C GLU A 4 17.99 -0.59 10.80
N ASP A 5 16.98 -1.37 10.42
CA ASP A 5 17.06 -2.34 9.32
C ASP A 5 16.17 -1.87 8.18
N GLU A 6 16.70 -1.89 6.95
CA GLU A 6 15.94 -1.60 5.74
C GLU A 6 15.60 -2.91 5.01
N LEU A 7 14.39 -2.94 4.44
CA LEU A 7 13.94 -4.01 3.57
C LEU A 7 13.43 -3.38 2.27
N LEU A 8 13.94 -3.86 1.14
CA LEU A 8 13.45 -3.50 -0.18
C LEU A 8 12.88 -4.74 -0.87
N VAL A 9 11.56 -4.76 -1.07
CA VAL A 9 10.91 -5.77 -1.92
C VAL A 9 10.85 -5.23 -3.35
N PRO A 10 11.46 -5.93 -4.34
CA PRO A 10 11.46 -5.46 -5.72
C PRO A 10 10.04 -5.33 -6.27
N SER A 11 9.75 -4.22 -6.95
CA SER A 11 8.51 -4.05 -7.72
C SER A 11 8.52 -4.92 -8.99
N PRO A 12 7.34 -5.31 -9.52
CA PRO A 12 7.28 -6.04 -10.77
C PRO A 12 7.82 -5.18 -11.92
N ARG A 13 8.59 -5.80 -12.83
CA ARG A 13 9.13 -5.12 -14.02
C ARG A 13 8.08 -5.12 -15.12
N VAL A 14 7.18 -4.13 -15.05
CA VAL A 14 6.08 -3.96 -16.01
C VAL A 14 6.10 -2.54 -16.58
N PRO A 15 5.63 -2.31 -17.82
CA PRO A 15 5.60 -0.97 -18.40
C PRO A 15 4.68 -0.02 -17.62
N THR A 16 3.53 -0.53 -17.18
CA THR A 16 2.52 0.20 -16.39
C THR A 16 1.89 -0.76 -15.37
N TYR A 17 1.61 -0.25 -14.16
CA TYR A 17 1.16 -1.07 -13.03
C TYR A 17 -0.33 -1.45 -13.07
N ASP A 18 -1.13 -0.90 -13.99
CA ASP A 18 -2.52 -1.32 -14.20
C ASP A 18 -2.64 -2.79 -14.61
N THR A 19 -1.61 -3.34 -15.25
CA THR A 19 -1.54 -4.77 -15.61
C THR A 19 -1.28 -5.69 -14.42
N HIS A 20 -0.71 -5.15 -13.34
CA HIS A 20 -0.33 -5.87 -12.11
C HIS A 20 -0.66 -5.01 -10.88
N PRO A 21 -1.95 -4.71 -10.63
CA PRO A 21 -2.38 -3.79 -9.59
C PRO A 21 -2.01 -4.27 -8.18
N GLU A 22 -1.74 -5.56 -8.01
CA GLU A 22 -1.24 -6.15 -6.77
C GLU A 22 0.22 -5.76 -6.45
N MET A 23 0.97 -5.30 -7.45
CA MET A 23 2.39 -4.99 -7.37
C MET A 23 3.15 -6.02 -6.51
N SER A 24 3.88 -5.56 -5.50
CA SER A 24 4.59 -6.41 -4.55
C SER A 24 3.98 -6.38 -3.14
N ALA A 25 2.69 -6.01 -3.01
CA ALA A 25 2.04 -5.88 -1.71
C ALA A 25 2.02 -7.20 -0.92
N ARG A 26 1.84 -8.33 -1.61
CA ARG A 26 1.83 -9.67 -1.00
C ARG A 26 3.19 -10.06 -0.41
N PRO A 27 4.29 -10.11 -1.20
CA PRO A 27 5.61 -10.44 -0.66
C PRO A 27 6.09 -9.42 0.38
N LEU A 28 5.74 -8.14 0.24
CA LEU A 28 6.01 -7.12 1.27
C LEU A 28 5.34 -7.47 2.60
N THR A 29 4.07 -7.87 2.55
CA THR A 29 3.31 -8.25 3.74
C THR A 29 3.85 -9.52 4.36
N ASP A 30 4.25 -10.52 3.57
CA ASP A 30 4.83 -11.76 4.08
C ASP A 30 6.09 -11.48 4.91
N GLU A 31 6.98 -10.66 4.37
CA GLU A 31 8.25 -10.27 4.98
C GLU A 31 8.09 -9.36 6.21
N LEU A 32 7.05 -8.52 6.21
CA LEU A 32 6.62 -7.73 7.38
C LEU A 32 6.11 -8.66 8.50
N LEU A 33 5.26 -9.63 8.17
CA LEU A 33 4.70 -10.56 9.15
C LEU A 33 5.79 -11.44 9.77
N ASP A 34 6.82 -11.83 9.01
CA ASP A 34 8.00 -12.52 9.55
C ASP A 34 8.77 -11.65 10.56
N ARG A 35 8.91 -10.35 10.30
CA ARG A 35 9.54 -9.41 11.24
C ARG A 35 8.73 -9.21 12.50
N LEU A 36 7.41 -9.05 12.37
CA LEU A 36 6.49 -8.96 13.50
C LEU A 36 6.61 -10.20 14.39
N ARG A 37 6.56 -11.41 13.78
CA ARG A 37 6.73 -12.68 14.50
C ARG A 37 8.07 -12.82 15.20
N SER A 38 9.14 -12.21 14.66
CA SER A 38 10.47 -12.28 15.27
C SER A 38 10.56 -11.54 16.61
N GLY A 39 9.65 -10.60 16.90
CA GLY A 39 9.67 -9.79 18.12
C GLY A 39 10.89 -8.86 18.26
N ARG A 40 11.73 -8.75 17.24
CA ARG A 40 12.97 -7.95 17.28
C ARG A 40 12.73 -6.44 17.21
N TYR A 41 11.60 -6.03 16.64
CA TYR A 41 11.30 -4.63 16.34
C TYR A 41 10.23 -4.08 17.26
N ARG A 42 10.50 -2.92 17.86
CA ARG A 42 9.52 -2.16 18.65
C ARG A 42 8.70 -1.18 17.79
N PHE A 43 9.20 -0.88 16.60
CA PHE A 43 8.58 0.02 15.64
C PHE A 43 8.89 -0.51 14.24
N ILE A 44 7.87 -0.52 13.38
CA ILE A 44 8.00 -0.86 11.97
C ILE A 44 7.19 0.15 11.18
N VAL A 45 7.76 0.66 10.10
CA VAL A 45 7.08 1.50 9.12
C VAL A 45 7.07 0.78 7.78
N VAL A 46 5.93 0.80 7.10
CA VAL A 46 5.73 0.16 5.80
C VAL A 46 4.94 1.09 4.90
N ASN A 47 5.30 1.13 3.61
CA ASN A 47 4.57 1.86 2.58
C ASN A 47 3.98 0.86 1.57
N PHE A 48 2.68 1.00 1.28
CA PHE A 48 2.02 0.30 0.19
C PHE A 48 1.83 1.24 -1.00
N ALA A 49 2.68 1.09 -2.02
CA ALA A 49 2.71 1.98 -3.17
C ALA A 49 1.51 1.82 -4.14
N ASN A 50 0.72 0.75 -3.98
CA ASN A 50 -0.30 0.35 -4.95
C ASN A 50 -1.32 1.45 -5.30
N PRO A 51 -1.99 2.12 -4.32
CA PRO A 51 -3.06 3.06 -4.64
C PRO A 51 -2.56 4.26 -5.45
N ASP A 52 -1.33 4.70 -5.20
CA ASP A 52 -0.71 5.81 -5.91
C ASP A 52 -0.18 5.40 -7.30
N MET A 53 0.71 4.40 -7.34
CA MET A 53 1.38 3.98 -8.57
C MET A 53 0.40 3.45 -9.61
N VAL A 54 -0.66 2.76 -9.18
CA VAL A 54 -1.74 2.32 -10.07
C VAL A 54 -2.71 3.47 -10.34
N GLY A 55 -2.94 4.35 -9.36
CA GLY A 55 -3.76 5.55 -9.54
C GLY A 55 -3.25 6.49 -10.64
N HIS A 56 -1.93 6.57 -10.80
CA HIS A 56 -1.27 7.31 -11.87
C HIS A 56 -1.54 6.80 -13.29
N THR A 57 -2.06 5.58 -13.44
CA THR A 57 -2.44 5.06 -14.77
C THR A 57 -3.77 5.63 -15.26
N GLY A 58 -4.61 6.18 -14.37
CA GLY A 58 -5.98 6.60 -14.68
C GLY A 58 -6.94 5.45 -14.99
N VAL A 59 -6.52 4.18 -14.88
CA VAL A 59 -7.34 3.01 -15.14
C VAL A 59 -8.14 2.65 -13.89
N PHE A 60 -9.35 3.21 -13.77
CA PHE A 60 -10.19 3.07 -12.57
C PHE A 60 -10.37 1.61 -12.09
N PRO A 61 -10.71 0.61 -12.93
CA PRO A 61 -10.83 -0.77 -12.47
C PRO A 61 -9.54 -1.34 -11.87
N ALA A 62 -8.38 -0.95 -12.40
CA ALA A 62 -7.09 -1.37 -11.86
C ALA A 62 -6.80 -0.66 -10.52
N THR A 63 -7.12 0.62 -10.39
CA THR A 63 -7.01 1.36 -9.13
C THR A 63 -7.88 0.76 -8.04
N VAL A 64 -9.13 0.38 -8.35
CA VAL A 64 -10.01 -0.34 -7.41
C VAL A 64 -9.33 -1.63 -6.94
N ARG A 65 -8.82 -2.43 -7.87
CA ARG A 65 -8.11 -3.66 -7.54
C ARG A 65 -6.87 -3.43 -6.69
N ALA A 66 -6.13 -2.36 -6.94
CA ALA A 66 -4.95 -1.98 -6.17
C ALA A 66 -5.32 -1.71 -4.70
N VAL A 67 -6.41 -0.96 -4.47
CA VAL A 67 -6.93 -0.69 -3.13
C VAL A 67 -7.43 -1.97 -2.45
N GLU A 68 -8.18 -2.83 -3.13
CA GLU A 68 -8.64 -4.12 -2.60
C GLU A 68 -7.47 -5.02 -2.16
N VAL A 69 -6.37 -5.02 -2.92
CA VAL A 69 -5.18 -5.79 -2.55
C VAL A 69 -4.55 -5.25 -1.28
N VAL A 70 -4.44 -3.93 -1.14
CA VAL A 70 -3.89 -3.29 0.07
C VAL A 70 -4.79 -3.52 1.27
N ASP A 71 -6.10 -3.41 1.11
CA ASP A 71 -7.08 -3.71 2.17
C ASP A 71 -6.91 -5.15 2.70
N ALA A 72 -6.80 -6.12 1.80
CA ALA A 72 -6.53 -7.51 2.19
C ALA A 72 -5.19 -7.67 2.96
N MET A 73 -4.16 -6.88 2.61
CA MET A 73 -2.87 -6.91 3.32
C MET A 73 -2.95 -6.24 4.70
N LEU A 74 -3.69 -5.13 4.81
CA LEU A 74 -3.97 -4.48 6.09
C LEU A 74 -4.72 -5.43 7.04
N GLY A 75 -5.69 -6.20 6.53
CA GLY A 75 -6.36 -7.25 7.31
C GLY A 75 -5.38 -8.27 7.88
N ARG A 76 -4.45 -8.78 7.06
CA ARG A 76 -3.41 -9.72 7.51
C ARG A 76 -2.49 -9.12 8.58
N ILE A 77 -2.15 -7.84 8.46
CA ILE A 77 -1.32 -7.13 9.44
C ILE A 77 -2.11 -6.94 10.74
N ALA A 78 -3.38 -6.53 10.67
CA ALA A 78 -4.25 -6.37 11.82
C ALA A 78 -4.41 -7.68 12.60
N ASP A 79 -4.61 -8.80 11.90
CA ASP A 79 -4.71 -10.15 12.49
C ASP A 79 -3.43 -10.58 13.22
N ALA A 80 -2.26 -10.05 12.84
CA ALA A 80 -1.00 -10.32 13.53
C ALA A 80 -0.74 -9.35 14.70
N VAL A 81 -1.11 -8.08 14.54
CA VAL A 81 -0.78 -7.01 15.50
C VAL A 81 -1.76 -6.97 16.67
N LEU A 82 -3.07 -7.05 16.42
CA LEU A 82 -4.10 -6.86 17.44
C LEU A 82 -4.10 -7.96 18.52
N PRO A 83 -3.98 -9.26 18.19
CA PRO A 83 -3.91 -10.31 19.21
C PRO A 83 -2.62 -10.26 20.05
N ALA A 84 -1.56 -9.64 19.51
CA ALA A 84 -0.30 -9.42 20.21
C ALA A 84 -0.32 -8.15 21.09
N HIS A 85 -1.49 -7.49 21.25
CA HIS A 85 -1.66 -6.22 21.95
C HIS A 85 -0.77 -5.09 21.39
N GLY A 86 -0.40 -5.17 20.11
CA GLY A 86 0.29 -4.11 19.40
C GLY A 86 -0.65 -2.99 18.96
N ILE A 87 -0.07 -1.88 18.49
CA ILE A 87 -0.79 -0.74 17.93
C ILE A 87 -0.55 -0.73 16.41
N LEU A 88 -1.63 -0.69 15.64
CA LEU A 88 -1.59 -0.47 14.20
C LEU A 88 -2.09 0.94 13.90
N ALA A 89 -1.19 1.82 13.44
CA ALA A 89 -1.53 3.13 12.93
C ALA A 89 -1.55 3.07 11.40
N ILE A 90 -2.67 3.47 10.80
CA ILE A 90 -2.88 3.48 9.35
C ILE A 90 -3.06 4.94 8.94
N THR A 91 -2.31 5.38 7.94
CA THR A 91 -2.42 6.73 7.37
C THR A 91 -1.93 6.73 5.93
N ALA A 92 -2.04 7.88 5.26
CA ALA A 92 -1.52 8.13 3.93
C ALA A 92 -0.59 9.35 3.94
N ASP A 93 0.25 9.49 2.93
CA ASP A 93 1.10 10.66 2.71
C ASP A 93 0.42 11.73 1.84
N HIS A 94 -0.44 11.30 0.91
CA HIS A 94 -1.32 12.15 0.11
C HIS A 94 -2.49 11.37 -0.51
N GLY A 95 -3.34 12.08 -1.25
CA GLY A 95 -4.42 11.52 -2.04
C GLY A 95 -4.03 11.20 -3.49
N ASN A 96 -4.72 10.24 -4.11
CA ASN A 96 -4.65 9.92 -5.54
C ASN A 96 -5.88 9.08 -5.93
N ALA A 97 -5.96 7.84 -5.41
CA ALA A 97 -6.90 6.80 -5.83
C ALA A 97 -8.40 7.17 -5.67
N GLU A 98 -8.72 8.14 -4.81
CA GLU A 98 -10.07 8.61 -4.53
C GLU A 98 -10.71 9.38 -5.69
N LEU A 99 -9.92 9.90 -6.64
CA LEU A 99 -10.44 10.63 -7.80
C LEU A 99 -9.73 10.19 -9.08
N LYS A 100 -10.29 9.21 -9.80
CA LYS A 100 -9.74 8.72 -11.09
C LYS A 100 -10.58 9.10 -12.31
N ILE A 101 -11.74 9.69 -12.09
CA ILE A 101 -12.62 10.20 -13.14
C ILE A 101 -12.99 11.62 -12.72
N ASP A 102 -12.73 12.60 -13.58
CA ASP A 102 -13.06 14.01 -13.31
C ASP A 102 -14.55 14.32 -13.55
N GLU A 103 -14.95 15.56 -13.28
CA GLU A 103 -16.34 16.03 -13.47
C GLU A 103 -16.83 15.91 -14.92
N SER A 104 -15.91 15.86 -15.89
CA SER A 104 -16.23 15.69 -17.32
C SER A 104 -16.36 14.23 -17.74
N GLY A 105 -16.04 13.28 -16.85
CA GLY A 105 -16.00 11.85 -17.13
C GLY A 105 -14.67 11.37 -17.74
N ALA A 106 -13.65 12.24 -17.81
CA ALA A 106 -12.35 11.89 -18.34
C ALA A 106 -11.45 11.23 -17.27
N PRO A 107 -10.48 10.37 -17.67
CA PRO A 107 -9.52 9.80 -16.73
C PRO A 107 -8.66 10.87 -16.04
N PHE A 108 -8.47 10.72 -14.72
CA PHE A 108 -7.62 11.59 -13.90
C PHE A 108 -6.43 10.80 -13.33
N SER A 109 -5.22 11.16 -13.73
CA SER A 109 -3.98 10.43 -13.41
C SER A 109 -3.05 11.14 -12.42
N SER A 110 -3.43 12.30 -11.88
CA SER A 110 -2.59 13.05 -10.94
C SER A 110 -2.92 12.75 -9.47
N ILE A 111 -2.05 13.21 -8.56
CA ILE A 111 -2.37 13.28 -7.13
C ILE A 111 -3.55 14.20 -6.87
N PHE A 112 -4.30 13.93 -5.81
CA PHE A 112 -5.42 14.77 -5.37
C PHE A 112 -5.18 15.26 -3.94
N SER A 113 -5.49 16.52 -3.68
CA SER A 113 -5.33 17.13 -2.35
C SER A 113 -6.60 16.95 -1.55
N SER A 114 -6.72 15.79 -0.91
CA SER A 114 -7.80 15.43 0.02
C SER A 114 -7.28 15.35 1.47
N ALA A 115 -8.20 15.38 2.42
CA ALA A 115 -7.86 15.06 3.81
C ALA A 115 -7.57 13.55 3.93
N LEU A 116 -6.54 13.21 4.69
CA LEU A 116 -6.07 11.83 4.84
C LEU A 116 -6.63 11.18 6.12
N PRO A 117 -6.87 9.87 6.11
CA PRO A 117 -7.26 9.12 7.30
C PRO A 117 -6.14 9.03 8.34
#